data_AF-A0A846DCW9-F1
#
_entry.id   AF-A0A846DCW9-F1
#
_cell.length_a   1.000
_cell.length_b   1.000
_cell.length_c   1.000
_cell.angle_alpha   90.00
_cell.angle_beta   90.00
_cell.angle_gamma   90.00
#
_symmetry.space_group_name_H-M   'P 1'
#
loop_
_entity.id
_entity.type
_entity.pdbx_description
1 polymer ?
#
loop_
_entity_poly.entity_id
_entity_poly.type
_entity_poly.pdbx_seq_one_letter_code
_entity_poly.pdbx_strand_id
1 'polypeptide(L)'
;GLPSGFLVAGSPAVVSSLWMVNDLSTALLMIKFYQNLRQQMALAVALNKSQFWLRDSTQSQLLAWSRQLPLDNSLMKKIEQALDWFNPDEQPFQNPYYWAAFCVIGE
;
A
#
# COMPACT_ATOMS: atom_id res chain seq x y z
N GLY A 1 22.99 -4.63 2.36
CA GLY A 1 21.87 -5.60 2.33
C GLY A 1 21.29 -5.67 0.93
N LEU A 2 20.29 -6.53 0.68
CA LEU A 2 19.65 -6.66 -0.64
C LEU A 2 19.27 -5.32 -1.31
N PRO A 3 18.66 -4.33 -0.60
CA PRO A 3 18.36 -3.03 -1.19
C PRO A 3 19.61 -2.25 -1.64
N SER A 4 20.70 -2.33 -0.87
CA SER A 4 21.97 -1.70 -1.21
C SER A 4 22.58 -2.27 -2.50
N GLY A 5 22.36 -3.56 -2.78
CA GLY A 5 22.81 -4.21 -4.02
C GLY A 5 22.10 -3.65 -5.25
N PHE A 6 20.79 -3.38 -5.15
CA PHE A 6 20.02 -2.77 -6.24
C PHE A 6 20.39 -1.31 -6.49
N LEU A 7 20.72 -0.55 -5.45
CA LEU A 7 21.24 0.82 -5.60
C LEU A 7 22.61 0.84 -6.29
N VAL A 8 23.52 -0.05 -5.88
CA VAL A 8 24.85 -0.19 -6.52
C VAL A 8 24.73 -0.67 -7.98
N ALA A 9 23.68 -1.43 -8.30
CA ALA A 9 23.37 -1.86 -9.67
C ALA A 9 22.68 -0.77 -10.53
N GLY A 10 22.51 0.46 -10.02
CA GLY A 10 22.01 1.61 -10.77
C GLY A 10 20.51 1.88 -10.63
N SER A 11 19.80 1.22 -9.71
CA SER A 11 18.42 1.62 -9.39
C SER A 11 18.43 2.96 -8.63
N PRO A 12 17.58 3.95 -9.01
CA PRO A 12 17.53 5.24 -8.31
C PRO A 12 17.00 5.09 -6.88
N ALA A 13 16.04 4.17 -6.68
CA ALA A 13 15.49 3.90 -5.35
C ALA A 13 14.81 2.52 -5.24
N VAL A 14 14.78 1.99 -4.02
CA VAL A 14 14.19 0.69 -3.66
C VAL A 14 13.18 0.87 -2.53
N VAL A 15 12.01 0.24 -2.66
CA VAL A 15 11.04 0.09 -1.56
C VAL A 15 11.15 -1.33 -1.01
N SER A 16 11.37 -1.46 0.30
CA SER A 16 11.50 -2.76 0.98
C SER A 16 10.70 -2.77 2.28
N SER A 17 10.20 -3.94 2.69
CA SER A 17 9.55 -4.14 3.98
C SER A 17 10.54 -4.71 5.01
N LEU A 18 10.48 -4.19 6.24
CA LEU A 18 11.32 -4.64 7.35
C LEU A 18 10.87 -5.98 7.98
N TRP A 19 9.59 -6.36 7.78
CA TRP A 19 9.01 -7.64 8.21
C TRP A 19 8.04 -8.18 7.14
N MET A 20 7.50 -9.38 7.35
CA MET A 20 6.43 -9.93 6.52
C MET A 20 5.13 -9.16 6.78
N VAL A 21 4.60 -8.51 5.75
CA VAL A 21 3.37 -7.71 5.83
C VAL A 21 2.22 -8.51 5.21
N ASN A 22 0.99 -8.27 5.67
CA ASN A 22 -0.20 -8.88 5.08
C ASN A 22 -0.33 -8.53 3.58
N ASP A 23 -0.61 -9.53 2.75
CA ASP A 23 -0.65 -9.41 1.30
C ASP A 23 -1.66 -8.36 0.80
N LEU A 24 -2.87 -8.34 1.37
CA LEU A 24 -3.89 -7.37 0.98
C LEU A 24 -3.45 -5.95 1.32
N SER A 25 -3.01 -5.71 2.56
CA SER A 25 -2.51 -4.38 2.96
C SER A 25 -1.36 -3.90 2.08
N THR A 26 -0.46 -4.80 1.69
CA THR A 26 0.66 -4.51 0.77
C THR A 26 0.16 -4.13 -0.61
N ALA A 27 -0.79 -4.88 -1.17
CA ALA A 27 -1.35 -4.59 -2.48
C ALA A 27 -2.05 -3.22 -2.51
N LEU A 28 -2.90 -2.94 -1.52
CA LEU A 28 -3.60 -1.66 -1.39
C LEU A 28 -2.61 -0.49 -1.27
N LEU A 29 -1.60 -0.64 -0.40
CA LEU A 29 -0.55 0.37 -0.21
C LEU A 29 0.20 0.65 -1.52
N MET A 30 0.63 -0.39 -2.23
CA MET A 30 1.43 -0.24 -3.44
C MET A 30 0.63 0.37 -4.59
N ILE A 31 -0.63 -0.03 -4.77
CA ILE A 31 -1.49 0.58 -5.78
C ILE A 31 -1.65 2.08 -5.49
N LYS A 32 -1.92 2.47 -4.24
CA LYS A 32 -2.01 3.88 -3.85
C LYS A 32 -0.71 4.63 -4.04
N PHE A 33 0.42 4.00 -3.71
CA PHE A 33 1.76 4.55 -3.89
C PHE A 33 2.06 4.84 -5.36
N TYR A 34 1.78 3.91 -6.27
CA TYR A 34 1.96 4.14 -7.71
C TYR A 34 0.98 5.18 -8.25
N GLN A 35 -0.25 5.28 -7.73
CA GLN A 35 -1.16 6.38 -8.07
C GLN A 35 -0.57 7.74 -7.68
N ASN A 36 0.02 7.85 -6.49
CA ASN A 36 0.69 9.08 -6.03
C ASN A 36 1.93 9.40 -6.89
N LEU A 37 2.71 8.39 -7.30
CA LEU A 37 3.85 8.58 -8.19
C LEU A 37 3.45 9.06 -9.58
N ARG A 38 2.34 8.55 -10.13
CA ARG A 38 1.78 9.05 -11.40
C ARG A 38 1.34 10.51 -11.34
N GLN A 39 1.10 11.03 -10.13
CA GLN A 39 0.85 12.46 -9.88
C GLN A 39 2.15 13.26 -9.68
N GLN A 40 3.31 12.70 -10.05
CA GLN A 40 4.63 13.33 -9.96
C GLN A 40 5.05 13.72 -8.53
N MET A 41 4.53 13.03 -7.52
CA MET A 41 4.99 13.21 -6.15
C MET A 41 6.42 12.66 -5.97
N ALA A 42 7.22 13.33 -5.15
CA ALA A 42 8.51 12.78 -4.71
C ALA A 42 8.31 11.43 -4.01
N LEU A 43 9.24 10.51 -4.20
CA LEU A 43 9.10 9.10 -3.80
C LEU A 43 8.76 8.93 -2.31
N ALA A 44 9.50 9.60 -1.42
CA ALA A 44 9.24 9.57 0.02
C ALA A 44 7.87 10.14 0.38
N VAL A 45 7.44 11.23 -0.29
CA VAL A 45 6.13 11.84 -0.09
C VAL A 45 5.01 10.92 -0.57
N ALA A 46 5.19 10.28 -1.72
CA ALA A 46 4.23 9.33 -2.27
C ALA A 46 4.02 8.14 -1.32
N LEU A 47 5.11 7.58 -0.75
CA LEU A 47 5.02 6.47 0.20
C LEU A 47 4.34 6.92 1.49
N ASN A 48 4.79 8.02 2.07
CA ASN A 48 4.24 8.55 3.32
C ASN A 48 2.73 8.84 3.21
N LYS A 49 2.29 9.47 2.11
CA LYS A 49 0.86 9.70 1.86
C LYS A 49 0.07 8.41 1.70
N SER A 50 0.67 7.37 1.11
CA SER A 50 0.02 6.06 0.95
C SER A 50 -0.12 5.34 2.28
N GLN A 51 0.90 5.43 3.15
CA GLN A 51 0.87 4.87 4.50
C GLN A 51 -0.22 5.53 5.35
N PHE A 52 -0.30 6.86 5.35
CA PHE A 52 -1.37 7.59 6.05
C PHE A 52 -2.75 7.26 5.49
N TRP A 53 -2.89 7.23 4.16
CA TRP A 53 -4.14 6.83 3.54
C TRP A 53 -4.59 5.43 4.00
N LEU A 54 -3.70 4.44 3.99
CA LEU A 54 -4.05 3.07 4.38
C LEU A 54 -4.39 2.98 5.88
N ARG A 55 -3.66 3.70 6.73
CA ARG A 55 -3.89 3.78 8.18
C ARG A 55 -5.27 4.34 8.51
N ASP A 56 -5.65 5.42 7.83
CA ASP A 56 -6.83 6.22 8.17
C ASP A 56 -8.09 5.78 7.38
N SER A 57 -7.96 4.89 6.40
CA SER A 57 -9.08 4.43 5.58
C SER A 57 -9.97 3.43 6.32
N THR A 58 -11.27 3.67 6.29
CA THR A 58 -12.27 2.73 6.80
C THR A 58 -12.52 1.58 5.82
N GLN A 59 -13.15 0.51 6.29
CA GLN A 59 -13.58 -0.62 5.46
C GLN A 59 -14.40 -0.15 4.25
N SER A 60 -15.39 0.72 4.48
CA SER A 60 -16.27 1.22 3.43
C SER A 60 -15.53 2.07 2.40
N GLN A 61 -14.58 2.89 2.85
CA GLN A 61 -13.72 3.69 1.99
C GLN A 61 -12.79 2.83 1.13
N LEU A 62 -12.20 1.78 1.71
CA LEU A 62 -11.36 0.83 0.98
C LEU A 62 -12.14 0.10 -0.10
N LEU A 63 -13.36 -0.36 0.20
CA LEU A 63 -14.25 -1.00 -0.77
C LEU A 63 -14.66 -0.03 -1.89
N ALA A 64 -15.09 1.18 -1.53
CA ALA A 64 -15.50 2.20 -2.49
C ALA A 64 -14.34 2.57 -3.44
N TRP A 65 -13.13 2.74 -2.90
CA TRP A 65 -11.93 3.01 -3.70
C TRP A 65 -11.56 1.82 -4.59
N SER A 66 -11.64 0.59 -4.08
CA SER A 66 -11.27 -0.61 -4.83
C SER A 66 -12.17 -0.82 -6.05
N ARG A 67 -13.45 -0.44 -5.97
CA ARG A 67 -14.40 -0.47 -7.10
C ARG A 67 -14.08 0.50 -8.23
N GLN A 68 -13.23 1.49 -7.98
CA GLN A 68 -12.77 2.44 -9.01
C GLN A 68 -11.57 1.92 -9.79
N LEU A 69 -10.95 0.83 -9.32
CA LEU A 69 -9.80 0.24 -9.98
C LEU A 69 -10.24 -0.64 -11.16
N PRO A 70 -9.42 -0.75 -12.23
CA PRO A 70 -9.69 -1.65 -13.35
C PRO A 70 -9.35 -3.10 -12.96
N LEU A 71 -10.02 -3.64 -11.94
CA LEU A 71 -9.86 -5.01 -11.47
C LEU A 71 -10.93 -5.91 -12.08
N ASP A 72 -10.57 -7.17 -12.33
CA ASP A 72 -11.57 -8.19 -12.66
C ASP A 72 -12.42 -8.56 -11.43
N ASN A 73 -13.54 -9.23 -11.68
CA ASN A 73 -14.50 -9.62 -10.64
C ASN A 73 -13.90 -10.60 -9.62
N SER A 74 -12.90 -11.41 -9.99
CA SER A 74 -12.26 -12.37 -9.09
C SER A 74 -11.41 -11.66 -8.05
N LEU A 75 -10.61 -10.68 -8.49
CA LEU A 75 -9.79 -9.83 -7.63
C LEU A 75 -10.66 -8.95 -6.73
N MET A 76 -11.71 -8.34 -7.28
CA MET A 76 -12.64 -7.54 -6.47
C MET A 76 -13.28 -8.38 -5.36
N LYS A 77 -13.71 -9.61 -5.67
CA LYS A 77 -14.30 -10.53 -4.68
C LYS A 77 -13.31 -10.90 -3.57
N LYS A 78 -12.02 -11.06 -3.88
CA LYS A 78 -11.00 -11.31 -2.85
C LYS A 78 -10.86 -10.14 -1.87
N ILE A 79 -10.92 -8.91 -2.37
CA ILE A 79 -10.88 -7.70 -1.54
C ILE A 79 -12.12 -7.65 -0.64
N GLU A 80 -13.31 -7.89 -1.20
CA GLU A 80 -14.56 -7.92 -0.44
C GLU A 80 -14.52 -8.97 0.67
N GLN A 81 -14.12 -10.21 0.34
CA GLN A 81 -14.03 -11.30 1.32
C GLN A 81 -13.05 -11.02 2.46
N ALA A 82 -11.91 -10.41 2.16
CA ALA A 82 -10.92 -10.09 3.17
C ALA A 82 -11.33 -8.91 4.08
N LEU A 83 -12.24 -8.06 3.61
CA LEU A 83 -12.77 -6.91 4.35
C LEU A 83 -14.13 -7.19 5.02
N ASP A 84 -14.72 -8.36 4.81
CA ASP A 84 -16.04 -8.75 5.30
C ASP A 84 -16.09 -8.89 6.83
N TRP A 85 -14.95 -9.17 7.46
CA TRP A 85 -14.83 -9.29 8.92
C TRP A 85 -14.83 -7.96 9.68
N PHE A 86 -14.80 -6.83 8.98
CA PHE A 86 -14.74 -5.48 9.57
C PHE A 86 -16.04 -4.73 9.37
N ASN A 87 -16.43 -3.95 10.38
CA ASN A 87 -17.57 -3.05 10.24
C ASN A 87 -17.26 -1.88 9.27
N PRO A 88 -18.27 -1.28 8.60
CA PRO A 88 -18.06 -0.24 7.59
C PRO A 88 -17.21 0.96 8.04
N ASP A 89 -17.27 1.32 9.32
CA ASP A 89 -16.58 2.46 9.93
C ASP A 89 -15.25 2.08 10.62
N GLU A 90 -14.93 0.80 10.71
CA GLU A 90 -13.65 0.35 11.27
C GLU A 90 -12.51 0.63 10.30
N GLN A 91 -11.30 0.84 10.84
CA GLN A 91 -10.05 1.02 10.09
C GLN A 91 -9.25 -0.28 10.14
N PRO A 92 -9.38 -1.19 9.15
CA PRO A 92 -8.84 -2.55 9.22
C PRO A 92 -7.31 -2.58 9.36
N PHE A 93 -6.64 -1.56 8.82
CA PHE A 93 -5.19 -1.47 8.71
C PHE A 93 -4.58 -0.33 9.53
N GLN A 94 -5.30 0.15 10.56
CA GLN A 94 -4.81 1.24 11.44
C GLN A 94 -3.49 0.85 12.15
N ASN A 95 -3.34 -0.42 12.52
CA ASN A 95 -2.15 -0.90 13.21
C ASN A 95 -0.89 -0.75 12.33
N PRO A 96 0.21 -0.18 12.84
CA PRO A 96 1.45 0.03 12.08
C PRO A 96 2.05 -1.25 11.47
N TYR A 97 1.71 -2.43 11.99
CA TYR A 97 2.08 -3.72 11.41
C TYR A 97 1.81 -3.81 9.89
N TYR A 98 0.74 -3.17 9.41
CA TYR A 98 0.29 -3.27 8.02
C TYR A 98 1.01 -2.34 7.03
N TRP A 99 1.70 -1.30 7.50
CA TRP A 99 2.21 -0.25 6.60
C TRP A 99 3.54 0.37 7.02
N ALA A 100 3.90 0.32 8.30
CA ALA A 100 5.12 0.95 8.81
C ALA A 100 6.39 0.20 8.42
N ALA A 101 6.26 -1.04 7.92
CA ALA A 101 7.39 -1.85 7.48
C ALA A 101 8.12 -1.24 6.27
N PHE A 102 7.40 -0.46 5.44
CA PHE A 102 7.91 -0.01 4.16
C PHE A 102 8.80 1.22 4.32
N CYS A 103 10.01 1.12 3.79
CA CYS A 103 10.96 2.22 3.69
C CYS A 103 11.45 2.38 2.25
N VAL A 104 11.64 3.63 1.84
CA VAL A 104 12.35 3.99 0.61
C VAL A 104 13.83 4.12 0.94
N ILE A 105 14.70 3.54 0.12
CA ILE A 105 16.15 3.71 0.18
C ILE A 105 16.60 4.15 -1.21
N GLY A 106 17.21 5.34 -1.32
CA GLY A 106 17.60 5.96 -2.60
C GLY A 106 16.99 7.36 -2.81
N GLU A 107 17.30 7.99 -3.95
CA GLU A 107 16.87 9.35 -4.32
C GLU A 107 15.88 9.35 -5.50
#